data_AF-A0A1M7QC36-F1
#
_entry.id   AF-A0A1M7QC36-F1
#
_cell.length_a   1.000
_cell.length_b   1.000
_cell.length_c   1.000
_cell.angle_alpha   90.00
_cell.angle_beta   90.00
_cell.angle_gamma   90.00
#
_symmetry.space_group_name_H-M   'P 1'
#
loop_
_entity.id
_entity.type
_entity.pdbx_description
1 polymer ?
#
loop_
_entity_poly.entity_id
_entity_poly.type
_entity_poly.pdbx_seq_one_letter_code
_entity_poly.pdbx_strand_id
1 'polypeptide(L)'
;MLSSEERRQLSAIEAWIAADDPAFAAGLAAGRPRPPRRDRRWPLQMVVALATGLAMFSLVAGQPVGLMLGSVLACAAAVADQLRARRRHGTPGVSRRVNRGAADA
;
A
#
# COMPACT_ATOMS: atom_id res chain seq x y z
N MET A 1 -15.57 27.91 -12.60
CA MET A 1 -14.95 28.33 -11.33
C MET A 1 -15.68 27.60 -10.22
N LEU A 2 -14.97 26.95 -9.29
CA LEU A 2 -15.61 26.30 -8.14
C LEU A 2 -16.28 27.36 -7.26
N SER A 3 -17.49 27.07 -6.82
CA SER A 3 -18.22 27.84 -5.82
C SER A 3 -17.46 27.87 -4.49
N SER A 4 -17.77 28.86 -3.65
CA SER A 4 -17.15 29.02 -2.33
C SER A 4 -17.37 27.80 -1.42
N GLU A 5 -18.49 27.10 -1.60
CA GLU A 5 -18.83 25.89 -0.85
C GLU A 5 -17.99 24.69 -1.32
N GLU A 6 -17.85 24.51 -2.63
CA GLU A 6 -16.99 23.46 -3.19
C GLU A 6 -15.53 23.64 -2.77
N ARG A 7 -15.04 24.89 -2.67
CA ARG A 7 -13.71 25.19 -2.14
C ARG A 7 -13.57 24.81 -0.67
N ARG A 8 -14.61 25.04 0.14
CA ARG A 8 -14.63 24.68 1.56
C ARG A 8 -14.62 23.16 1.73
N GLN A 9 -15.46 22.44 0.99
CA GLN A 9 -15.44 20.97 0.97
C GLN A 9 -14.09 20.41 0.50
N LEU A 10 -13.50 20.97 -0.54
CA LEU A 10 -12.20 20.53 -1.03
C LEU A 10 -11.10 20.72 0.02
N SER A 11 -11.09 21.86 0.72
CA SER A 11 -10.14 22.11 1.81
C SER A 11 -10.28 21.14 2.98
N ALA A 12 -11.51 20.70 3.28
CA ALA A 12 -11.77 19.70 4.33
C ALA A 12 -11.24 18.32 3.93
N ILE A 13 -11.41 17.94 2.65
CA ILE A 13 -10.86 16.70 2.10
C ILE A 13 -9.33 16.74 2.12
N GLU A 14 -8.72 17.85 1.70
CA GLU A 14 -7.27 18.02 1.69
C GLU A 14 -6.67 17.93 3.11
N ALA A 15 -7.32 18.55 4.10
CA ALA A 15 -6.92 18.45 5.50
C ALA A 15 -7.00 17.01 6.03
N TRP A 16 -8.06 16.27 5.67
CA TRP A 16 -8.20 14.87 6.06
C TRP A 16 -7.12 13.98 5.42
N ILE A 17 -6.82 14.17 4.13
CA ILE A 17 -5.78 13.41 3.42
C ILE A 17 -4.38 13.74 3.97
N ALA A 18 -4.09 15.01 4.24
CA ALA A 18 -2.80 15.42 4.80
C ALA A 18 -2.57 14.85 6.21
N ALA A 19 -3.62 14.70 7.00
CA ALA A 19 -3.56 14.05 8.30
C ALA A 19 -3.34 12.52 8.22
N ASP A 20 -3.86 11.86 7.18
CA ASP A 20 -3.70 10.41 6.99
C ASP A 20 -2.35 10.02 6.37
N ASP A 21 -1.89 10.74 5.34
CA ASP A 21 -0.58 10.53 4.69
C ASP A 21 0.01 11.87 4.15
N PRO A 22 0.87 12.56 4.93
CA PRO A 22 1.42 13.86 4.54
C PRO A 22 2.36 13.75 3.33
N ALA A 23 3.00 12.60 3.12
CA ALA A 23 3.88 12.39 1.97
C ALA A 23 3.10 12.16 0.67
N PHE A 24 1.92 11.55 0.77
CA PHE A 24 0.96 11.45 -0.33
C PHE A 24 0.43 12.83 -0.72
N ALA A 25 -0.03 13.62 0.25
CA ALA A 25 -0.55 14.97 0.03
C ALA A 25 0.48 15.89 -0.65
N ALA A 26 1.73 15.87 -0.18
CA ALA A 26 2.83 16.62 -0.79
C ALA A 26 3.11 16.20 -2.24
N GLY A 27 3.05 14.90 -2.54
CA GLY A 27 3.22 14.38 -3.90
C GLY A 27 2.06 14.76 -4.83
N LEU A 28 0.82 14.71 -4.31
CA LEU A 28 -0.38 15.11 -5.04
C LEU A 28 -0.34 16.61 -5.40
N ALA A 29 0.03 17.47 -4.45
CA ALA A 29 0.21 18.91 -4.67
C ALA A 29 1.32 19.21 -5.69
N ALA A 30 2.38 18.39 -5.72
CA ALA A 30 3.49 18.50 -6.68
C ALA A 30 3.16 17.91 -8.08
N GLY A 31 1.93 17.41 -8.31
CA GLY A 31 1.53 16.78 -9.58
C GLY A 31 2.19 15.41 -9.83
N ARG A 32 2.85 14.83 -8.83
CA ARG A 32 3.40 13.46 -8.84
C ARG A 32 2.85 12.67 -7.65
N PRO A 33 1.62 12.14 -7.75
CA PRO A 33 1.04 11.35 -6.68
C PRO A 33 1.91 10.12 -6.43
N ARG A 34 2.46 10.02 -5.21
CA ARG A 34 3.12 8.81 -4.73
C ARG A 34 2.03 7.85 -4.24
N PRO A 35 2.10 6.53 -4.43
CA PRO A 35 1.05 5.63 -3.94
C PRO A 35 0.94 5.69 -2.40
N PRO A 36 -0.29 5.76 -1.84
CA PRO A 36 -0.51 5.87 -0.39
C PRO A 36 0.08 4.67 0.35
N ARG A 37 0.75 4.93 1.48
CA ARG A 37 1.52 3.90 2.20
C ARG A 37 0.66 3.00 3.10
N ARG A 38 -0.52 3.46 3.48
CA ARG A 38 -1.34 2.88 4.57
C ARG A 38 -2.01 1.55 4.22
N ASP A 39 -2.37 1.37 2.96
CA ASP A 39 -2.96 0.13 2.44
C ASP A 39 -1.99 -1.08 2.49
N ARG A 40 -0.69 -0.79 2.62
CA ARG A 40 0.37 -1.81 2.59
C ARG A 40 0.61 -2.47 3.96
N ARG A 41 0.17 -1.86 5.07
CA ARG A 41 0.38 -2.39 6.42
C ARG A 41 -0.76 -3.26 6.91
N TRP A 42 -1.98 -3.03 6.42
CA TRP A 42 -3.16 -3.78 6.85
C TRP A 42 -3.08 -5.30 6.63
N PRO A 43 -2.65 -5.82 5.45
CA PRO A 43 -2.49 -7.26 5.28
C PRO A 43 -1.37 -7.83 6.16
N LEU A 44 -0.27 -7.09 6.35
CA LEU A 44 0.81 -7.51 7.23
C LEU A 44 0.35 -7.55 8.70
N GLN A 45 -0.41 -6.55 9.14
CA GLN A 45 -0.98 -6.49 10.49
C GLN A 45 -2.00 -7.61 10.71
N MET A 46 -2.83 -7.95 9.72
CA MET A 46 -3.74 -9.09 9.78
C MET A 46 -2.99 -10.42 9.90
N VAL A 47 -1.92 -10.61 9.11
CA VAL A 47 -1.08 -11.82 9.20
C VAL A 47 -0.40 -11.92 10.57
N VAL A 48 0.16 -10.80 11.08
CA VAL A 48 0.78 -10.77 12.41
C VAL A 48 -0.26 -11.05 13.50
N ALA A 49 -1.41 -10.38 13.49
CA ALA A 49 -2.47 -10.60 14.47
C ALA A 49 -2.98 -12.04 14.46
N LEU A 50 -3.16 -12.62 13.27
CA LEU A 50 -3.60 -14.00 13.12
C LEU A 50 -2.53 -14.99 13.58
N ALA A 51 -1.25 -14.76 13.25
CA ALA A 51 -0.14 -15.58 13.72
C ALA A 51 0.00 -15.53 15.24
N THR A 52 -0.12 -14.34 15.85
CA THR A 52 -0.10 -14.18 17.31
C THR A 52 -1.28 -14.88 17.97
N GLY A 53 -2.49 -14.73 17.43
CA GLY A 53 -3.69 -15.42 17.93
C GLY A 53 -3.56 -16.94 17.85
N LEU A 54 -3.03 -17.46 16.74
CA LEU A 54 -2.82 -18.89 16.54
C LEU A 54 -1.71 -19.44 17.45
N ALA A 55 -0.63 -18.68 17.67
CA ALA A 55 0.43 -19.05 18.61
C ALA A 55 -0.10 -19.12 20.06
N MET A 56 -0.88 -18.13 20.49
CA MET A 56 -1.56 -18.15 21.80
C MET A 56 -2.53 -19.34 21.90
N PHE A 57 -3.32 -19.59 20.86
CA PHE A 57 -4.27 -20.70 20.83
C PHE A 57 -3.56 -22.06 20.90
N SER A 58 -2.46 -22.23 20.16
CA SER A 58 -1.65 -23.46 20.19
C SER A 58 -0.97 -23.69 21.53
N LEU A 59 -0.55 -22.60 22.20
CA LEU A 59 0.03 -22.66 23.54
C LEU A 59 -0.99 -23.14 24.58
N VAL A 60 -2.25 -22.70 24.47
CA VAL A 60 -3.34 -23.10 25.37
C VAL A 60 -3.86 -24.51 25.05
N ALA A 61 -3.94 -24.87 23.76
CA ALA A 61 -4.54 -26.13 23.32
C ALA A 61 -3.61 -27.35 23.42
N GLY A 62 -2.29 -27.16 23.62
CA GLY A 62 -1.35 -28.27 23.80
C GLY A 62 -1.24 -29.22 22.60
N GLN A 63 -1.68 -28.79 21.40
CA GLN A 63 -1.74 -29.60 20.20
C GLN A 63 -0.89 -28.99 19.08
N PRO A 64 -0.09 -29.80 18.33
CA PRO A 64 0.83 -29.32 17.29
C PRO A 64 0.12 -28.80 16.03
N VAL A 65 -1.22 -28.85 16.00
CA VAL A 65 -2.05 -28.42 14.87
C VAL A 65 -1.87 -26.93 14.58
N GLY A 66 -1.61 -26.09 15.60
CA GLY A 66 -1.37 -24.67 15.42
C GLY A 66 -0.11 -24.35 14.61
N LEU A 67 0.94 -25.16 14.75
CA LEU A 67 2.19 -25.02 14.01
C LEU A 67 2.03 -25.39 12.52
N MET A 68 1.26 -26.43 12.22
CA MET A 68 0.97 -26.84 10.84
C MET A 68 0.06 -25.84 10.12
N LEU A 69 -1.02 -25.37 10.76
CA LEU A 69 -1.85 -24.33 10.15
C LEU A 69 -1.09 -22.99 10.01
N GLY A 70 -0.27 -22.65 11.00
CA GLY A 70 0.55 -21.44 10.97
C GLY A 70 1.54 -21.43 9.82
N SER A 71 2.20 -22.56 9.54
CA SER A 71 3.15 -22.67 8.44
C SER A 71 2.47 -22.62 7.07
N VAL A 72 1.31 -23.25 6.91
CA VAL A 72 0.52 -23.20 5.67
C VAL A 72 0.03 -21.79 5.39
N LEU A 73 -0.48 -21.08 6.40
CA LEU A 73 -0.89 -19.68 6.25
C LEU A 73 0.30 -18.74 5.97
N ALA A 74 1.43 -18.95 6.62
CA ALA A 74 2.65 -18.15 6.38
C ALA A 74 3.14 -18.34 4.94
N CYS A 75 3.16 -19.57 4.43
CA CYS A 75 3.49 -19.86 3.04
C CYS A 75 2.48 -19.23 2.07
N ALA A 76 1.18 -19.35 2.33
CA ALA A 76 0.15 -18.74 1.49
C ALA A 76 0.27 -17.20 1.46
N ALA A 77 0.56 -16.58 2.60
CA ALA A 77 0.78 -15.13 2.70
C ALA A 77 2.05 -14.71 1.95
N ALA A 78 3.15 -15.46 2.07
CA ALA A 78 4.39 -15.18 1.35
C ALA A 78 4.22 -15.31 -0.17
N VAL A 79 3.50 -16.33 -0.63
CA VAL A 79 3.19 -16.52 -2.06
C VAL A 79 2.28 -15.41 -2.58
N ALA A 80 1.28 -15.00 -1.80
CA ALA A 80 0.41 -13.89 -2.17
C ALA A 80 1.17 -12.56 -2.24
N ASP A 81 2.09 -12.30 -1.30
CA ASP A 81 2.94 -11.12 -1.33
C ASP A 81 3.91 -11.13 -2.52
N GLN A 82 4.50 -12.30 -2.84
CA GLN A 82 5.35 -12.46 -4.02
C GLN A 82 4.58 -12.27 -5.33
N LEU A 83 3.37 -12.82 -5.47
CA LEU A 83 2.53 -12.61 -6.65
C LEU A 83 2.16 -11.13 -6.81
N ARG A 84 1.88 -10.45 -5.69
CA ARG A 84 1.56 -9.02 -5.69
C ARG A 84 2.80 -8.16 -5.98
N ALA A 85 3.97 -8.55 -5.50
CA ALA A 85 5.25 -7.90 -5.81
C ALA A 85 5.61 -8.06 -7.30
N ARG A 86 5.41 -9.25 -7.88
CA ARG A 86 5.61 -9.49 -9.31
C ARG A 86 4.68 -8.64 -10.18
N ARG A 87 3.43 -8.43 -9.78
CA ARG A 87 2.50 -7.51 -10.48
C ARG A 87 2.96 -6.05 -10.42
N ARG A 88 3.71 -5.63 -9.39
CA ARG A 88 4.29 -4.28 -9.28
C ARG A 88 5.51 -4.08 -10.17
N HIS A 89 6.22 -5.14 -10.56
CA HIS A 89 7.35 -5.08 -11.49
C HIS A 89 6.94 -5.21 -12.97
N GLY A 90 5.65 -5.35 -13.27
CA GLY A 90 5.10 -5.49 -14.63
C GLY A 90 5.02 -4.21 -15.46
N THR A 91 5.72 -3.12 -15.10
CA THR A 91 5.88 -1.99 -16.02
C THR A 91 7.25 -1.36 -15.84
N PRO A 92 8.29 -1.88 -16.53
CA PRO A 92 9.46 -1.07 -16.81
C PRO A 92 8.94 0.16 -17.55
N GLY A 93 9.20 1.34 -16.97
CA GLY A 93 8.77 2.60 -17.55
C GLY A 93 9.12 2.65 -19.04
N VAL A 94 8.08 2.80 -19.86
CA VAL A 94 8.19 3.43 -21.17
C VAL A 94 8.59 4.88 -20.91
N SER A 95 9.85 5.09 -20.53
CA SER A 95 10.47 6.40 -20.44
C SER A 95 10.83 6.82 -21.85
N ARG A 96 9.79 7.25 -22.56
CA ARG A 96 9.76 8.43 -23.44
C ARG A 96 11.15 8.96 -23.82
N ARG A 97 11.79 8.29 -24.77
CA ARG A 97 12.85 8.87 -25.61
C ARG A 97 12.15 9.64 -26.74
N VAL A 98 11.47 10.74 -26.41
CA VAL A 98 10.92 11.69 -27.39
C VAL A 98 11.04 13.10 -26.82
N ASN A 99 11.66 13.99 -27.59
CA ASN A 99 11.87 15.43 -27.39
C ASN A 99 13.04 15.88 -26.50
N ARG A 100 14.26 15.57 -26.97
CA ARG A 100 15.34 16.57 -27.02
C ARG A 100 15.95 16.51 -28.42
N GLY A 101 15.53 17.43 -29.27
CA GLY A 101 15.97 17.51 -30.66
C GLY A 101 15.19 18.50 -31.54
N ALA A 102 14.39 19.38 -30.94
CA ALA A 102 13.72 20.49 -31.63
C ALA A 102 14.21 21.83 -31.07
N ALA A 103 15.51 21.93 -30.77
CA ALA A 103 16.12 23.18 -30.30
C ALA A 103 17.35 23.63 -31.11
N ASP A 104 18.00 22.78 -31.91
CA ASP A 104 19.20 23.18 -32.64
C ASP A 104 19.27 22.48 -34.02
N ALA A 105 18.73 23.12 -35.06
CA ALA A 105 19.18 23.09 -36.46
C ALA A 105 18.25 23.95 -37.33
#